data_AF-A0A5K1ARI8-F1
#
_entry.id   AF-A0A5K1ARI8-F1
#
_cell.length_a   1.000
_cell.length_b   1.000
_cell.length_c   1.000
_cell.angle_alpha   90.00
_cell.angle_beta   90.00
_cell.angle_gamma   90.00
#
_symmetry.space_group_name_H-M   'P 1'
#
loop_
_entity.id
_entity.type
_entity.pdbx_description
1 polymer ?
#
loop_
_entity_poly.entity_id
_entity_poly.type
_entity_poly.pdbx_seq_one_letter_code
_entity_poly.pdbx_strand_id
1 'polypeptide(L)'
;GRGPVDDFSLTGLPDHYLDLFRLYDPVGGEHFNIFAAGLKTADRVVTVSHGYAWELKTSEGGWGLHEIIKENDWKLRGIVNGIDMNEWNPQLDVHLQSDGYTNYSLETLKTGKPQCKAALQKELGLPVRDDVPLIGFIGRLDHQKGVDLIAEAMPWMVSQDLQLVMLGTGRSDLENMLRQIEGQHRDKVRGWVGFSVKMAHRITAGADVLLMPSRFEPCGLNQLYAMVYGTVPVVHAVGGLRDTVQTFDPFNETGLGWTFDRAETSRLIHALGNCLWTYRDYKDSWDGIQRRGMMQDLSWDHAAQLYEEVLVAAKYQW
;
A
#
# COMPACT_ATOMS: atom_id res chain seq x y z
N GLY A 1 5.37 -17.46 -17.63
CA GLY A 1 5.56 -18.90 -17.81
C GLY A 1 4.54 -19.48 -18.78
N ARG A 2 4.37 -18.88 -19.96
CA ARG A 2 3.69 -19.50 -21.09
C ARG A 2 4.76 -19.84 -22.12
N GLY A 3 4.76 -21.05 -22.62
CA GLY A 3 5.70 -21.51 -23.64
C GLY A 3 5.06 -22.54 -24.58
N PRO A 4 5.77 -22.95 -25.63
CA PRO A 4 5.38 -24.08 -26.47
C PRO A 4 5.07 -25.33 -25.64
N VAL A 5 4.09 -26.14 -26.05
CA VAL A 5 3.74 -27.40 -25.36
C VAL A 5 4.96 -28.34 -25.27
N ASP A 6 5.82 -28.32 -26.29
CA ASP A 6 7.06 -29.14 -26.36
C ASP A 6 8.06 -28.83 -25.24
N ASP A 7 7.99 -27.63 -24.63
CA ASP A 7 8.81 -27.26 -23.47
C ASP A 7 8.51 -28.13 -22.24
N PHE A 8 7.39 -28.87 -22.22
CA PHE A 8 7.09 -29.85 -21.17
C PHE A 8 8.22 -30.88 -20.99
N SER A 9 8.90 -31.25 -22.08
CA SER A 9 10.04 -32.17 -22.06
C SER A 9 11.18 -31.72 -21.13
N LEU A 10 11.32 -30.40 -20.91
CA LEU A 10 12.33 -29.82 -20.02
C LEU A 10 12.06 -30.10 -18.53
N THR A 11 10.83 -30.50 -18.17
CA THR A 11 10.48 -30.82 -16.77
C THR A 11 11.02 -32.18 -16.32
N GLY A 12 11.32 -33.09 -17.26
CA GLY A 12 11.69 -34.48 -16.97
C GLY A 12 10.55 -35.33 -16.38
N LEU A 13 9.31 -34.83 -16.38
CA LEU A 13 8.14 -35.55 -15.89
C LEU A 13 7.59 -36.51 -16.95
N PRO A 14 6.97 -37.64 -16.55
CA PRO A 14 6.25 -38.53 -17.47
C PRO A 14 5.13 -37.83 -18.24
N ASP A 15 4.92 -38.22 -19.50
CA ASP A 15 3.94 -37.61 -20.43
C ASP A 15 2.50 -37.56 -19.89
N HIS A 16 2.12 -38.48 -19.00
CA HIS A 16 0.77 -38.48 -18.41
C HIS A 16 0.49 -37.26 -17.50
N TYR A 17 1.52 -36.47 -17.14
CA TYR A 17 1.34 -35.21 -16.42
C TYR A 17 1.13 -34.00 -17.34
N LEU A 18 1.33 -34.14 -18.66
CA LEU A 18 1.31 -33.03 -19.62
C LEU A 18 0.04 -32.18 -19.51
N ASP A 19 -1.12 -32.82 -19.33
CA ASP A 19 -2.43 -32.14 -19.29
C ASP A 19 -2.57 -31.18 -18.10
N LEU A 20 -1.83 -31.41 -17.00
CA LEU A 20 -1.78 -30.47 -15.88
C LEU A 20 -1.09 -29.16 -16.27
N PHE A 21 -0.10 -29.23 -17.16
CA PHE A 21 0.66 -28.08 -17.64
C PHE A 21 0.02 -27.39 -18.84
N ARG A 22 -0.97 -28.02 -19.50
CA ARG A 22 -1.70 -27.39 -20.60
C ARG A 22 -2.53 -26.20 -20.10
N LEU A 23 -2.37 -25.08 -20.79
CA LEU A 23 -3.20 -23.89 -20.70
C LEU A 23 -3.66 -23.53 -22.11
N TYR A 24 -4.98 -23.43 -22.31
CA TYR A 24 -5.53 -22.94 -23.57
C TYR A 24 -5.64 -21.41 -23.56
N ASP A 25 -5.03 -20.76 -24.55
CA ASP A 25 -5.22 -19.34 -24.85
C ASP A 25 -6.13 -19.21 -26.09
N PRO A 26 -7.26 -18.47 -26.03
CA PRO A 26 -8.16 -18.26 -27.16
C PRO A 26 -7.51 -17.68 -28.42
N VAL A 27 -6.40 -16.97 -28.30
CA VAL A 27 -5.68 -16.34 -29.42
C VAL A 27 -4.54 -17.22 -29.92
N GLY A 28 -3.82 -17.87 -29.01
CA GLY A 28 -2.58 -18.59 -29.32
C GLY A 28 -2.67 -20.12 -29.27
N GLY A 29 -3.81 -20.69 -28.90
CA GLY A 29 -4.00 -22.14 -28.76
C GLY A 29 -3.37 -22.72 -27.48
N GLU A 30 -2.93 -23.97 -27.55
CA GLU A 30 -2.37 -24.68 -26.39
C GLU A 30 -0.96 -24.20 -26.05
N HIS A 31 -0.72 -23.98 -24.76
CA HIS A 31 0.56 -23.60 -24.20
C HIS A 31 0.92 -24.46 -23.01
N PHE A 32 2.22 -24.64 -22.80
CA PHE A 32 2.78 -25.12 -21.56
C PHE A 32 2.81 -24.00 -20.50
N ASN A 33 2.35 -24.29 -19.29
CA ASN A 33 2.36 -23.34 -18.17
C ASN A 33 2.58 -24.02 -16.81
N ILE A 34 3.79 -23.82 -16.26
CA ILE A 34 4.21 -24.34 -14.95
C ILE A 34 3.36 -23.80 -13.80
N PHE A 35 3.01 -22.51 -13.85
CA PHE A 35 2.23 -21.88 -12.78
C PHE A 35 0.79 -22.40 -12.78
N ALA A 36 0.20 -22.63 -13.96
CA ALA A 36 -1.10 -23.28 -14.09
C ALA A 36 -1.10 -24.70 -13.51
N ALA A 37 -0.05 -25.50 -13.79
CA ALA A 37 0.11 -26.82 -13.19
C ALA A 37 0.17 -26.72 -11.65
N GLY A 38 0.99 -25.82 -11.12
CA GLY A 38 1.10 -25.59 -9.67
C GLY A 38 -0.24 -25.22 -9.03
N LEU A 39 -1.02 -24.32 -9.66
CA LEU A 39 -2.37 -23.97 -9.19
C LEU A 39 -3.30 -25.18 -9.16
N LYS A 40 -3.26 -26.04 -10.18
CA LYS A 40 -4.10 -27.26 -10.25
C LYS A 40 -3.67 -28.30 -9.21
N THR A 41 -2.38 -28.46 -8.95
CA THR A 41 -1.86 -29.60 -8.17
C THR A 41 -1.54 -29.30 -6.71
N ALA A 42 -1.30 -28.04 -6.34
CA ALA A 42 -0.96 -27.71 -4.95
C ALA A 42 -2.11 -28.05 -4.00
N ASP A 43 -1.80 -28.47 -2.77
CA ASP A 43 -2.82 -28.73 -1.73
C ASP A 43 -3.49 -27.43 -1.27
N ARG A 44 -2.69 -26.36 -1.16
CA ARG A 44 -3.12 -25.00 -0.82
C ARG A 44 -2.41 -23.99 -1.69
N VAL A 45 -3.10 -22.90 -2.00
CA VAL A 45 -2.56 -21.75 -2.73
C VAL A 45 -2.71 -20.52 -1.85
N VAL A 46 -1.63 -19.79 -1.63
CA VAL A 46 -1.64 -18.57 -0.83
C VAL A 46 -1.26 -17.38 -1.70
N THR A 47 -1.95 -16.27 -1.50
CA THR A 47 -1.58 -14.96 -2.03
C THR A 47 -1.54 -13.93 -0.91
N VAL A 48 -0.97 -12.76 -1.16
CA VAL A 48 -0.55 -11.81 -0.13
C VAL A 48 -1.66 -10.87 0.39
N SER A 49 -2.93 -11.12 0.02
CA SER A 49 -4.12 -10.50 0.62
C SER A 49 -5.42 -11.15 0.12
N HIS A 50 -6.54 -10.96 0.84
CA HIS A 50 -7.86 -11.45 0.44
C HIS A 50 -8.41 -10.68 -0.77
N GLY A 51 -8.27 -9.36 -0.78
CA GLY A 51 -8.63 -8.50 -1.90
C GLY A 51 -7.93 -8.93 -3.17
N TYR A 52 -6.63 -9.22 -3.08
CA TYR A 52 -5.87 -9.69 -4.24
C TYR A 52 -6.26 -11.12 -4.66
N ALA A 53 -6.61 -12.00 -3.71
CA ALA A 53 -7.17 -13.33 -4.03
C ALA A 53 -8.46 -13.22 -4.85
N TRP A 54 -9.31 -12.24 -4.54
CA TRP A 54 -10.51 -11.96 -5.34
C TRP A 54 -10.16 -11.39 -6.72
N GLU A 55 -9.23 -10.43 -6.79
CA GLU A 55 -8.79 -9.80 -8.04
C GLU A 55 -8.19 -10.81 -9.01
N LEU A 56 -7.41 -11.78 -8.52
CA LEU A 56 -6.83 -12.86 -9.33
C LEU A 56 -7.88 -13.72 -10.05
N LYS A 57 -9.14 -13.72 -9.58
CA LYS A 57 -10.27 -14.42 -10.20
C LYS A 57 -10.96 -13.59 -11.29
N THR A 58 -10.58 -12.34 -11.51
CA THR A 58 -11.12 -11.52 -12.60
C THR A 58 -10.27 -11.69 -13.86
N SER A 59 -10.85 -11.43 -15.03
CA SER A 59 -10.12 -11.48 -16.30
C SER A 59 -8.91 -10.54 -16.32
N GLU A 60 -9.07 -9.36 -15.73
CA GLU A 60 -8.05 -8.31 -15.61
C GLU A 60 -6.93 -8.70 -14.63
N GLY A 61 -7.28 -9.25 -13.46
CA GLY A 61 -6.32 -9.57 -12.41
C GLY A 61 -5.65 -10.94 -12.55
N GLY A 62 -6.31 -11.91 -13.19
CA GLY A 62 -5.79 -13.27 -13.33
C GLY A 62 -4.92 -13.51 -14.56
N TRP A 63 -4.77 -12.54 -15.47
CA TRP A 63 -3.86 -12.62 -16.65
C TRP A 63 -4.02 -13.93 -17.45
N GLY A 64 -5.28 -14.33 -17.67
CA GLY A 64 -5.65 -15.56 -18.38
C GLY A 64 -5.58 -16.87 -17.57
N LEU A 65 -5.27 -16.80 -16.27
CA LEU A 65 -5.37 -17.93 -15.34
C LEU A 65 -6.61 -17.87 -14.45
N HIS A 66 -7.42 -16.82 -14.56
CA HIS A 66 -8.57 -16.56 -13.71
C HIS A 66 -9.57 -17.73 -13.63
N GLU A 67 -9.84 -18.43 -14.73
CA GLU A 67 -10.70 -19.61 -14.71
C GLU A 67 -10.08 -20.77 -13.90
N ILE A 68 -8.79 -21.06 -14.10
CA ILE A 68 -8.07 -22.06 -13.30
C ILE A 68 -8.07 -21.66 -11.82
N ILE A 69 -7.89 -20.39 -11.51
CA ILE A 69 -7.90 -19.89 -10.13
C ILE A 69 -9.31 -20.04 -9.52
N LYS A 70 -10.38 -19.76 -10.26
CA LYS A 70 -11.77 -19.99 -9.81
C LYS A 70 -12.05 -21.46 -9.55
N GLU A 71 -11.62 -22.35 -10.45
CA GLU A 71 -11.75 -23.81 -10.28
C GLU A 71 -11.04 -24.30 -9.00
N ASN A 72 -9.97 -23.60 -8.60
CA ASN A 72 -9.15 -23.91 -7.43
C ASN A 72 -9.42 -22.97 -6.23
N ASP A 73 -10.53 -22.22 -6.22
CA ASP A 73 -10.81 -21.21 -5.18
C ASP A 73 -10.97 -21.85 -3.79
N TRP A 74 -11.44 -23.09 -3.73
CA TRP A 74 -11.63 -23.85 -2.49
C TRP A 74 -10.32 -24.05 -1.70
N LYS A 75 -9.16 -23.94 -2.35
CA LYS A 75 -7.84 -24.04 -1.73
C LYS A 75 -7.03 -22.74 -1.78
N LEU A 76 -7.61 -21.66 -2.30
CA LEU A 76 -6.98 -20.34 -2.35
C LEU A 76 -7.25 -19.57 -1.05
N ARG A 77 -6.20 -19.01 -0.46
CA ARG A 77 -6.28 -18.13 0.71
C ARG A 77 -5.45 -16.87 0.49
N GLY A 78 -5.99 -15.74 0.93
CA GLY A 78 -5.27 -14.48 1.01
C GLY A 78 -4.76 -14.27 2.44
N ILE A 79 -3.48 -13.98 2.62
CA ILE A 79 -2.92 -13.64 3.93
C ILE A 79 -2.16 -12.33 3.77
N VAL A 80 -2.61 -11.31 4.49
CA VAL A 80 -1.95 -9.99 4.51
C VAL A 80 -0.58 -10.12 5.19
N ASN A 81 0.43 -9.45 4.64
CA ASN A 81 1.76 -9.45 5.23
C ASN A 81 1.81 -8.71 6.57
N GLY A 82 2.76 -9.09 7.42
CA GLY A 82 3.14 -8.31 8.60
C GLY A 82 4.29 -7.35 8.32
N ILE A 83 4.64 -6.56 9.34
CA ILE A 83 5.83 -5.70 9.36
C ILE A 83 6.74 -6.04 10.53
N ASP A 84 8.03 -5.69 10.41
CA ASP A 84 8.99 -5.81 11.50
C ASP A 84 8.80 -4.64 12.48
N MET A 85 8.28 -4.93 13.66
CA MET A 85 7.99 -3.96 14.72
C MET A 85 9.25 -3.48 15.48
N ASN A 86 10.43 -4.02 15.19
CA ASN A 86 11.70 -3.48 15.67
C ASN A 86 12.24 -2.40 14.71
N GLU A 87 12.00 -2.56 13.42
CA GLU A 87 12.39 -1.59 12.40
C GLU A 87 11.36 -0.45 12.31
N TRP A 88 10.08 -0.79 12.23
CA TRP A 88 8.97 0.17 12.03
C TRP A 88 8.19 0.35 13.31
N ASN A 89 8.72 1.15 14.23
CA ASN A 89 8.06 1.47 15.49
C ASN A 89 8.45 2.87 15.99
N PRO A 90 7.52 3.83 16.09
CA PRO A 90 7.85 5.20 16.45
C PRO A 90 8.51 5.34 17.84
N GLN A 91 8.37 4.34 18.73
CA GLN A 91 9.02 4.34 20.04
C GLN A 91 10.50 3.96 19.98
N LEU A 92 10.91 3.16 18.99
CA LEU A 92 12.23 2.57 18.87
C LEU A 92 13.02 3.05 17.64
N ASP A 93 12.34 3.70 16.70
CA ASP A 93 12.89 4.09 15.41
C ASP A 93 14.12 4.98 15.55
N VAL A 94 15.27 4.43 15.15
CA VAL A 94 16.58 5.08 15.20
C VAL A 94 16.67 6.30 14.28
N HIS A 95 15.82 6.39 13.26
CA HIS A 95 15.79 7.53 12.33
C HIS A 95 15.12 8.78 12.91
N LEU A 96 14.44 8.64 14.05
CA LEU A 96 13.75 9.71 14.78
C LEU A 96 14.55 10.27 15.98
N GLN A 97 15.79 9.84 16.19
CA GLN A 97 16.61 10.22 17.36
C GLN A 97 17.49 11.47 17.15
N SER A 98 17.38 12.13 15.99
CA SER A 98 18.28 13.23 15.59
C SER A 98 17.57 14.29 14.74
N ASP A 99 18.24 15.39 14.45
CA ASP A 99 17.77 16.46 13.55
C ASP A 99 16.45 17.14 13.98
N GLY A 100 16.12 17.07 15.27
CA GLY A 100 14.90 17.65 15.84
C GLY A 100 13.68 16.72 15.84
N TYR A 101 13.83 15.51 15.31
CA TYR A 101 12.83 14.45 15.45
C TYR A 101 12.83 13.89 16.87
N THR A 102 11.76 13.18 17.23
CA THR A 102 11.67 12.44 18.49
C THR A 102 10.97 11.10 18.28
N ASN A 103 11.35 10.10 19.05
CA ASN A 103 10.52 8.92 19.24
C ASN A 103 9.23 9.27 20.01
N TYR A 104 8.17 8.50 19.76
CA TYR A 104 6.89 8.69 20.42
C TYR A 104 6.08 7.40 20.51
N SER A 105 5.17 7.36 21.48
CA SER A 105 4.23 6.26 21.73
C SER A 105 2.78 6.69 21.48
N LEU A 106 1.84 5.78 21.73
CA LEU A 106 0.41 6.08 21.72
C LEU A 106 0.03 7.17 22.75
N GLU A 107 0.73 7.19 23.88
CA GLU A 107 0.54 8.16 24.97
C GLU A 107 1.12 9.53 24.60
N THR A 108 2.27 9.56 23.93
CA THR A 108 2.96 10.81 23.54
C THR A 108 2.68 11.24 22.10
N LEU A 109 1.69 10.64 21.44
CA LEU A 109 1.33 10.92 20.05
C LEU A 109 1.09 12.41 19.81
N LYS A 110 0.35 13.08 20.70
CA LYS A 110 -0.04 14.50 20.58
C LYS A 110 1.12 15.48 20.70
N THR A 111 2.28 15.05 21.21
CA THR A 111 3.46 15.90 21.35
C THR A 111 4.57 15.48 20.39
N GLY A 112 4.85 14.18 20.29
CA GLY A 112 5.98 13.68 19.49
C GLY A 112 5.72 13.73 17.99
N LYS A 113 4.51 13.42 17.53
CA LYS A 113 4.20 13.47 16.10
C LYS A 113 4.25 14.90 15.53
N PRO A 114 3.67 15.93 16.18
CA PRO A 114 3.85 17.33 15.75
C PRO A 114 5.32 17.79 15.74
N GLN A 115 6.15 17.30 16.67
CA GLN A 115 7.60 17.57 16.65
C GLN A 115 8.28 16.96 15.42
N CYS A 116 7.97 15.69 15.10
CA CYS A 116 8.45 15.05 13.87
C CYS A 116 7.98 15.78 12.60
N LYS A 117 6.73 16.28 12.59
CA LYS A 117 6.21 17.11 11.50
C LYS A 117 7.00 18.40 11.34
N ALA A 118 7.24 19.13 12.42
CA ALA A 118 8.02 20.38 12.40
C ALA A 118 9.47 20.13 11.95
N ALA A 119 10.08 19.04 12.40
CA ALA A 119 11.43 18.63 11.97
C ALA A 119 11.47 18.31 10.47
N LEU A 120 10.47 17.58 9.96
CA LEU A 120 10.33 17.25 8.53
C LEU A 120 10.11 18.48 7.67
N GLN A 121 9.23 19.38 8.09
CA GLN A 121 9.04 20.67 7.40
C GLN A 121 10.34 21.44 7.32
N LYS A 122 11.10 21.52 8.42
CA LYS A 122 12.39 22.20 8.47
C LYS A 122 13.45 21.53 7.60
N GLU A 123 13.59 20.21 7.67
CA GLU A 123 14.57 19.44 6.88
C GLU A 123 14.32 19.60 5.38
N LEU A 124 13.04 19.64 4.97
CA LEU A 124 12.65 19.83 3.58
C LEU A 124 12.54 21.31 3.17
N GLY A 125 12.79 22.26 4.07
CA GLY A 125 12.67 23.69 3.81
C GLY A 125 11.24 24.14 3.46
N LEU A 126 10.22 23.45 3.97
CA LEU A 126 8.83 23.89 3.95
C LEU A 126 8.58 24.87 5.11
N PRO A 127 7.55 25.74 5.01
CA PRO A 127 7.08 26.53 6.15
C PRO A 127 6.73 25.62 7.33
N VAL A 128 7.31 25.89 8.50
CA VAL A 128 7.01 25.14 9.72
C VAL A 128 5.68 25.60 10.27
N ARG A 129 4.65 24.75 10.13
CA ARG A 129 3.25 25.05 10.43
C ARG A 129 2.57 23.79 10.97
N ASP A 130 2.05 23.86 12.18
CA ASP A 130 1.33 22.74 12.82
C ASP A 130 -0.10 22.61 12.30
N ASP A 131 -0.71 23.73 11.89
CA ASP A 131 -2.09 23.88 11.46
C ASP A 131 -2.38 23.34 10.04
N VAL A 132 -1.36 23.19 9.19
CA VAL A 132 -1.54 22.69 7.80
C VAL A 132 -1.34 21.19 7.69
N PRO A 133 -2.24 20.44 7.04
CA PRO A 133 -2.04 19.02 6.80
C PRO A 133 -0.82 18.78 5.91
N LEU A 134 0.07 17.87 6.34
CA LEU A 134 1.22 17.39 5.59
C LEU A 134 0.93 16.00 5.02
N ILE A 135 0.87 15.92 3.69
CA ILE A 135 0.64 14.68 2.94
C ILE A 135 1.98 14.13 2.48
N GLY A 136 2.24 12.85 2.74
CA GLY A 136 3.37 12.10 2.23
C GLY A 136 2.97 11.15 1.09
N PHE A 137 3.88 10.92 0.16
CA PHE A 137 3.87 9.78 -0.76
C PHE A 137 5.27 9.15 -0.75
N ILE A 138 5.31 7.82 -0.66
CA ILE A 138 6.57 7.04 -0.68
C ILE A 138 6.39 5.89 -1.66
N GLY A 139 7.21 5.84 -2.72
CA GLY A 139 7.15 4.70 -3.64
C GLY A 139 7.86 4.93 -4.97
N ARG A 140 7.80 3.92 -5.84
CA ARG A 140 8.28 4.04 -7.22
C ARG A 140 7.46 5.06 -7.98
N LEU A 141 8.12 5.83 -8.84
CA LEU A 141 7.46 6.79 -9.72
C LEU A 141 7.07 6.11 -11.03
N ASP A 142 5.91 5.46 -11.03
CA ASP A 142 5.32 4.81 -12.20
C ASP A 142 3.77 4.89 -12.17
N HIS A 143 3.11 4.44 -13.24
CA HIS A 143 1.64 4.39 -13.32
C HIS A 143 1.02 3.38 -12.35
N GLN A 144 1.76 2.33 -11.96
CA GLN A 144 1.25 1.34 -11.02
C GLN A 144 1.00 1.99 -9.65
N LYS A 145 1.88 2.90 -9.21
CA LYS A 145 1.77 3.65 -7.96
C LYS A 145 0.86 4.88 -8.03
N GLY A 146 0.25 5.15 -9.19
CA GLY A 146 -0.75 6.21 -9.33
C GLY A 146 -0.20 7.64 -9.24
N VAL A 147 1.09 7.84 -9.54
CA VAL A 147 1.73 9.17 -9.46
C VAL A 147 1.13 10.16 -10.47
N ASP A 148 0.66 9.66 -11.60
CA ASP A 148 -0.12 10.41 -12.59
C ASP A 148 -1.44 10.94 -12.01
N LEU A 149 -2.12 10.20 -11.11
CA LEU A 149 -3.32 10.71 -10.43
C LEU A 149 -2.99 11.88 -9.50
N ILE A 150 -1.84 11.81 -8.82
CA ILE A 150 -1.36 12.91 -7.96
C ILE A 150 -1.05 14.14 -8.83
N ALA A 151 -0.43 13.93 -9.98
CA ALA A 151 -0.13 15.00 -10.92
C ALA A 151 -1.39 15.70 -11.45
N GLU A 152 -2.39 14.93 -11.86
CA GLU A 152 -3.68 15.45 -12.31
C GLU A 152 -4.45 16.15 -11.18
N ALA A 153 -4.35 15.66 -9.94
CA ALA A 153 -4.95 16.27 -8.76
C ALA A 153 -4.21 17.53 -8.29
N MET A 154 -2.99 17.78 -8.78
CA MET A 154 -2.11 18.82 -8.27
C MET A 154 -2.75 20.23 -8.28
N PRO A 155 -3.45 20.69 -9.34
CA PRO A 155 -4.12 22.00 -9.32
C PRO A 155 -5.11 22.15 -8.17
N TRP A 156 -5.84 21.08 -7.84
CA TRP A 156 -6.72 21.07 -6.67
C TRP A 156 -5.90 21.06 -5.37
N MET A 157 -4.88 20.20 -5.25
CA MET A 157 -4.06 20.10 -4.03
C MET A 157 -3.37 21.42 -3.68
N VAL A 158 -2.80 22.14 -4.66
CA VAL A 158 -2.13 23.42 -4.42
C VAL A 158 -3.11 24.57 -4.11
N SER A 159 -4.38 24.44 -4.52
CA SER A 159 -5.44 25.38 -4.13
C SER A 159 -5.83 25.25 -2.66
N GLN A 160 -5.54 24.11 -2.03
CA GLN A 160 -5.77 23.89 -0.60
C GLN A 160 -4.61 24.45 0.25
N ASP A 161 -4.90 24.79 1.50
CA ASP A 161 -3.84 25.05 2.49
C ASP A 161 -3.34 23.70 3.04
N LEU A 162 -2.36 23.13 2.36
CA LEU A 162 -1.71 21.85 2.68
C LEU A 162 -0.26 21.86 2.19
N GLN A 163 0.50 20.86 2.64
CA GLN A 163 1.83 20.55 2.15
C GLN A 163 1.88 19.12 1.61
N LEU A 164 2.71 18.90 0.58
CA LEU A 164 2.91 17.61 -0.07
C LEU A 164 4.40 17.29 -0.17
N VAL A 165 4.77 16.09 0.29
CA VAL A 165 6.12 15.54 0.18
C VAL A 165 6.05 14.23 -0.57
N MET A 166 6.86 14.09 -1.61
CA MET A 166 6.94 12.87 -2.43
C MET A 166 8.35 12.33 -2.42
N LEU A 167 8.55 11.10 -1.94
CA LEU A 167 9.81 10.37 -1.97
C LEU A 167 9.71 9.22 -2.98
N GLY A 168 10.60 9.21 -3.96
CA GLY A 168 10.60 8.13 -4.95
C GLY A 168 11.59 8.33 -6.08
N THR A 169 11.77 7.27 -6.87
CA THR A 169 12.48 7.31 -8.15
C THR A 169 11.78 6.38 -9.14
N GLY A 170 11.94 6.61 -10.43
CA GLY A 170 11.32 5.79 -11.45
C GLY A 170 11.44 6.39 -12.83
N ARG A 171 10.30 6.62 -13.49
CA ARG A 171 10.31 7.17 -14.84
C ARG A 171 10.73 8.64 -14.84
N SER A 172 11.59 9.00 -15.79
CA SER A 172 12.18 10.34 -15.90
C SER A 172 11.15 11.44 -16.20
N ASP A 173 10.07 11.12 -16.91
CA ASP A 173 8.97 12.06 -17.15
C ASP A 173 8.26 12.45 -15.85
N LEU A 174 7.97 11.47 -14.98
CA LEU A 174 7.37 11.71 -13.67
C LEU A 174 8.33 12.44 -12.72
N GLU A 175 9.62 12.08 -12.72
CA GLU A 175 10.63 12.81 -11.93
C GLU A 175 10.75 14.28 -12.34
N ASN A 176 10.76 14.56 -13.65
CA ASN A 176 10.85 15.93 -14.16
C ASN A 176 9.60 16.74 -13.84
N MET A 177 8.42 16.13 -13.94
CA MET A 177 7.16 16.72 -13.53
C MET A 177 7.18 17.10 -12.04
N LEU A 178 7.68 16.24 -11.15
CA LEU A 178 7.82 16.56 -9.73
C LEU A 178 8.74 17.76 -9.49
N ARG A 179 9.89 17.80 -10.17
CA ARG A 179 10.81 18.96 -10.09
C ARG A 179 10.17 20.25 -10.57
N GLN A 180 9.35 20.17 -11.62
CA GLN A 180 8.63 21.33 -12.15
C GLN A 180 7.59 21.85 -11.14
N ILE A 181 6.77 20.95 -10.57
CA ILE A 181 5.75 21.31 -9.58
C ILE A 181 6.40 21.89 -8.32
N GLU A 182 7.48 21.29 -7.84
CA GLU A 182 8.26 21.84 -6.73
C GLU A 182 8.77 23.24 -7.04
N GLY A 183 9.30 23.48 -8.25
CA GLY A 183 9.78 24.79 -8.68
C GLY A 183 8.69 25.87 -8.68
N GLN A 184 7.44 25.48 -8.96
CA GLN A 184 6.28 26.38 -8.99
C GLN A 184 5.67 26.62 -7.61
N HIS A 185 5.74 25.65 -6.71
CA HIS A 185 5.05 25.64 -5.41
C HIS A 185 6.00 25.31 -4.26
N ARG A 186 7.15 26.01 -4.18
CA ARG A 186 8.18 25.72 -3.18
C ARG A 186 7.71 25.92 -1.73
N ASP A 187 6.64 26.63 -1.45
CA ASP A 187 6.10 26.74 -0.10
C ASP A 187 5.19 25.55 0.29
N LYS A 188 4.75 24.74 -0.69
CA LYS A 188 3.78 23.64 -0.46
C LYS A 188 4.29 22.26 -0.86
N VAL A 189 5.07 22.14 -1.93
CA VAL A 189 5.41 20.85 -2.54
C VAL A 189 6.92 20.60 -2.50
N ARG A 190 7.31 19.38 -2.12
CA ARG A 190 8.70 18.89 -2.18
C ARG A 190 8.78 17.52 -2.82
N GLY A 191 9.62 17.41 -3.85
CA GLY A 191 9.95 16.13 -4.50
C GLY A 191 11.35 15.68 -4.12
N TRP A 192 11.46 14.63 -3.32
CA TRP A 192 12.71 13.95 -3.05
C TRP A 192 12.92 12.83 -4.07
N VAL A 193 13.68 13.12 -5.13
CA VAL A 193 14.02 12.13 -6.15
C VAL A 193 15.16 11.25 -5.65
N GLY A 194 14.85 10.00 -5.32
CA GLY A 194 15.81 9.01 -4.85
C GLY A 194 15.19 7.99 -3.90
N PHE A 195 16.04 7.11 -3.36
CA PHE A 195 15.67 6.17 -2.32
C PHE A 195 16.45 6.48 -1.04
N SER A 196 15.73 6.65 0.07
CA SER A 196 16.33 6.87 1.38
C SER A 196 15.42 6.27 2.44
N VAL A 197 15.90 5.21 3.10
CA VAL A 197 15.19 4.55 4.21
C VAL A 197 14.96 5.55 5.33
N LYS A 198 16.00 6.29 5.74
CA LYS A 198 15.92 7.36 6.75
C LYS A 198 14.80 8.37 6.44
N MET A 199 14.72 8.84 5.19
CA MET A 199 13.68 9.79 4.79
C MET A 199 12.29 9.15 4.74
N ALA A 200 12.18 7.89 4.34
CA ALA A 200 10.92 7.15 4.36
C ALA A 200 10.35 7.07 5.79
N HIS A 201 11.17 6.70 6.78
CA HIS A 201 10.78 6.69 8.19
C HIS A 201 10.37 8.08 8.68
N ARG A 202 11.12 9.11 8.33
CA ARG A 202 10.83 10.50 8.72
C ARG A 202 9.54 11.03 8.11
N ILE A 203 9.26 10.73 6.83
CA ILE A 203 8.00 11.06 6.18
C ILE A 203 6.86 10.30 6.87
N THR A 204 7.00 9.00 7.09
CA THR A 204 5.99 8.19 7.76
C THR A 204 5.71 8.69 9.18
N ALA A 205 6.70 9.19 9.92
CA ALA A 205 6.51 9.77 11.25
C ALA A 205 5.92 11.18 11.23
N GLY A 206 6.42 12.05 10.36
CA GLY A 206 6.09 13.48 10.35
C GLY A 206 4.84 13.85 9.53
N ALA A 207 4.43 13.03 8.56
CA ALA A 207 3.22 13.29 7.79
C ALA A 207 1.96 13.08 8.62
N ASP A 208 0.92 13.87 8.34
CA ASP A 208 -0.43 13.64 8.86
C ASP A 208 -1.14 12.56 8.06
N VAL A 209 -0.93 12.56 6.73
CA VAL A 209 -1.55 11.63 5.78
C VAL A 209 -0.46 10.94 4.96
N LEU A 210 -0.61 9.64 4.72
CA LEU A 210 0.19 8.93 3.72
C LEU A 210 -0.74 8.50 2.58
N LEU A 211 -0.42 8.91 1.35
CA LEU A 211 -1.25 8.69 0.16
C LEU A 211 -0.71 7.51 -0.65
N MET A 212 -1.58 6.54 -0.97
CA MET A 212 -1.26 5.36 -1.77
C MET A 212 -2.30 5.18 -2.89
N PRO A 213 -2.18 5.89 -4.02
CA PRO A 213 -3.14 5.84 -5.11
C PRO A 213 -2.85 4.70 -6.10
N SER A 214 -2.24 3.61 -5.62
CA SER A 214 -1.79 2.49 -6.45
C SER A 214 -2.95 1.89 -7.24
N ARG A 215 -2.76 1.67 -8.55
CA ARG A 215 -3.70 0.90 -9.39
C ARG A 215 -3.64 -0.59 -9.12
N PHE A 216 -2.50 -1.05 -8.61
CA PHE A 216 -2.25 -2.45 -8.33
C PHE A 216 -1.32 -2.58 -7.13
N GLU A 217 -1.81 -3.22 -6.07
CA GLU A 217 -1.08 -3.38 -4.82
C GLU A 217 -1.46 -4.70 -4.14
N PRO A 218 -0.81 -5.83 -4.49
CA PRO A 218 -1.14 -7.15 -3.96
C PRO A 218 -1.26 -7.20 -2.43
N CYS A 219 -0.38 -6.50 -1.72
CA CYS A 219 -0.47 -6.31 -0.28
C CYS A 219 -0.37 -4.82 0.08
N GLY A 220 0.77 -4.21 -0.28
CA GLY A 220 1.15 -2.89 0.21
C GLY A 220 1.64 -2.97 1.64
N LEU A 221 2.75 -2.30 1.95
CA LEU A 221 3.30 -2.20 3.32
C LEU A 221 3.16 -0.78 3.89
N ASN A 222 3.13 0.23 3.02
CA ASN A 222 3.08 1.63 3.44
C ASN A 222 1.91 1.96 4.35
N GLN A 223 0.75 1.32 4.14
CA GLN A 223 -0.44 1.57 4.96
C GLN A 223 -0.31 0.96 6.35
N LEU A 224 0.44 -0.15 6.47
CA LEU A 224 0.77 -0.73 7.76
C LEU A 224 1.74 0.19 8.52
N TYR A 225 2.78 0.67 7.84
CA TYR A 225 3.71 1.65 8.40
C TYR A 225 3.00 2.94 8.81
N ALA A 226 2.09 3.45 7.97
CA ALA A 226 1.31 4.65 8.28
C ALA A 226 0.53 4.46 9.58
N MET A 227 -0.22 3.37 9.71
CA MET A 227 -1.04 3.07 10.88
C MET A 227 -0.19 2.96 12.17
N VAL A 228 0.94 2.24 12.14
CA VAL A 228 1.83 2.12 13.31
C VAL A 228 2.40 3.46 13.77
N TYR A 229 2.60 4.40 12.85
CA TYR A 229 3.14 5.74 13.16
C TYR A 229 2.04 6.76 13.44
N GLY A 230 0.76 6.35 13.49
CA GLY A 230 -0.38 7.26 13.63
C GLY A 230 -0.50 8.23 12.47
N THR A 231 0.00 7.89 11.30
CA THR A 231 -0.21 8.61 10.04
C THR A 231 -1.42 8.01 9.35
N VAL A 232 -2.37 8.84 8.95
CA VAL A 232 -3.63 8.30 8.44
C VAL A 232 -3.49 7.93 6.96
N PRO A 233 -3.73 6.67 6.56
CA PRO A 233 -3.65 6.27 5.17
C PRO A 233 -4.85 6.78 4.36
N VAL A 234 -4.58 7.28 3.15
CA VAL A 234 -5.58 7.50 2.10
C VAL A 234 -5.20 6.62 0.91
N VAL A 235 -6.04 5.65 0.58
CA VAL A 235 -5.68 4.57 -0.36
C VAL A 235 -6.70 4.37 -1.47
N HIS A 236 -6.23 3.88 -2.62
CA HIS A 236 -7.11 3.22 -3.58
C HIS A 236 -7.48 1.83 -3.04
N ALA A 237 -8.76 1.46 -3.06
CA ALA A 237 -9.28 0.21 -2.51
C ALA A 237 -8.98 -1.01 -3.42
N VAL A 238 -7.70 -1.32 -3.61
CA VAL A 238 -7.20 -2.47 -4.38
C VAL A 238 -6.32 -3.39 -3.55
N GLY A 239 -6.27 -4.67 -3.92
CA GLY A 239 -5.48 -5.72 -3.32
C GLY A 239 -5.49 -5.64 -1.79
N GLY A 240 -4.31 -5.61 -1.17
CA GLY A 240 -4.20 -5.57 0.28
C GLY A 240 -4.52 -4.23 0.92
N LEU A 241 -4.54 -3.12 0.15
CA LEU A 241 -4.97 -1.82 0.67
C LEU A 241 -6.44 -1.87 1.07
N ARG A 242 -7.27 -2.56 0.27
CA ARG A 242 -8.68 -2.77 0.56
C ARG A 242 -8.92 -3.55 1.85
N ASP A 243 -8.07 -4.52 2.14
CA ASP A 243 -8.22 -5.40 3.30
C ASP A 243 -7.73 -4.73 4.60
N THR A 244 -6.76 -3.83 4.49
CA THR A 244 -6.05 -3.26 5.64
C THR A 244 -6.55 -1.89 6.06
N VAL A 245 -7.16 -1.13 5.14
CA VAL A 245 -7.67 0.21 5.43
C VAL A 245 -9.20 0.23 5.32
N GLN A 246 -9.87 0.13 6.47
CA GLN A 246 -11.30 0.39 6.56
C GLN A 246 -11.55 1.89 6.49
N THR A 247 -12.42 2.33 5.56
CA THR A 247 -12.85 3.74 5.48
C THR A 247 -13.46 4.21 6.78
N PHE A 248 -13.08 5.42 7.20
CA PHE A 248 -13.60 6.07 8.40
C PHE A 248 -15.10 6.32 8.29
N ASP A 249 -15.83 5.87 9.30
CA ASP A 249 -17.25 6.10 9.49
C ASP A 249 -17.46 7.03 10.70
N PRO A 250 -17.84 8.30 10.49
CA PRO A 250 -18.01 9.28 11.57
C PRO A 250 -19.22 9.01 12.45
N PHE A 251 -20.20 8.20 12.00
CA PHE A 251 -21.38 7.90 12.81
C PHE A 251 -21.06 6.87 13.91
N ASN A 252 -20.21 5.91 13.59
CA ASN A 252 -19.80 4.84 14.50
C ASN A 252 -18.42 5.08 15.12
N GLU A 253 -17.68 6.10 14.68
CA GLU A 253 -16.29 6.36 15.06
C GLU A 253 -15.38 5.13 14.84
N THR A 254 -15.54 4.50 13.68
CA THR A 254 -14.78 3.30 13.26
C THR A 254 -14.01 3.56 11.98
N GLY A 255 -13.07 2.68 11.65
CA GLY A 255 -12.20 2.81 10.48
C GLY A 255 -10.84 3.41 10.80
N LEU A 256 -9.94 3.24 9.83
CA LEU A 256 -8.49 3.40 9.95
C LEU A 256 -7.91 4.44 8.99
N GLY A 257 -8.71 4.94 8.04
CA GLY A 257 -8.30 5.96 7.08
C GLY A 257 -9.38 6.23 6.05
N TRP A 258 -9.01 6.69 4.85
CA TRP A 258 -9.96 6.88 3.76
C TRP A 258 -9.60 6.02 2.57
N THR A 259 -10.62 5.50 1.91
CA THR A 259 -10.44 4.77 0.66
C THR A 259 -11.22 5.43 -0.46
N PHE A 260 -10.77 5.19 -1.69
CA PHE A 260 -11.52 5.49 -2.90
C PHE A 260 -11.58 4.26 -3.80
N ASP A 261 -12.67 4.12 -4.54
CA ASP A 261 -13.08 2.86 -5.20
C ASP A 261 -12.53 2.69 -6.62
N ARG A 262 -12.06 3.77 -7.25
CA ARG A 262 -11.50 3.74 -8.60
C ARG A 262 -10.29 4.63 -8.72
N ALA A 263 -9.31 4.19 -9.49
CA ALA A 263 -8.10 4.94 -9.84
C ALA A 263 -8.38 6.12 -10.79
N GLU A 264 -9.21 7.06 -10.33
CA GLU A 264 -9.67 8.26 -11.00
C GLU A 264 -9.34 9.48 -10.14
N THR A 265 -8.86 10.55 -10.76
CA THR A 265 -8.44 11.78 -10.09
C THR A 265 -9.58 12.41 -9.27
N SER A 266 -10.81 12.35 -9.75
CA SER A 266 -12.00 12.85 -9.03
C SER A 266 -12.27 12.08 -7.74
N ARG A 267 -12.03 10.77 -7.73
CA ARG A 267 -12.23 9.89 -6.57
C ARG A 267 -11.15 10.11 -5.52
N LEU A 268 -9.89 10.27 -5.97
CA LEU A 268 -8.78 10.67 -5.11
C LEU A 268 -9.08 12.01 -4.43
N ILE A 269 -9.46 13.03 -5.21
CA ILE A 269 -9.80 14.36 -4.68
C ILE A 269 -10.94 14.28 -3.65
N HIS A 270 -11.96 13.48 -3.90
CA HIS A 270 -13.08 13.32 -2.98
C HIS A 270 -12.65 12.68 -1.64
N ALA A 271 -11.91 11.56 -1.69
CA ALA A 271 -11.43 10.89 -0.48
C ALA A 271 -10.45 11.78 0.30
N LEU A 272 -9.53 12.44 -0.39
CA LEU A 272 -8.59 13.35 0.24
C LEU A 272 -9.30 14.58 0.80
N GLY A 273 -10.30 15.14 0.11
CA GLY A 273 -11.12 16.24 0.59
C GLY A 273 -11.80 15.92 1.92
N ASN A 274 -12.43 14.74 2.03
CA ASN A 274 -13.04 14.28 3.29
C ASN A 274 -12.00 14.10 4.40
N CYS A 275 -10.85 13.50 4.07
CA CYS A 275 -9.73 13.36 5.00
C CYS A 275 -9.25 14.71 5.55
N LEU A 276 -9.03 15.69 4.66
CA LEU A 276 -8.60 17.05 5.05
C LEU A 276 -9.67 17.79 5.83
N TRP A 277 -10.95 17.54 5.56
CA TRP A 277 -12.05 18.11 6.32
C TRP A 277 -12.08 17.57 7.76
N THR A 278 -11.96 16.25 7.94
CA THR A 278 -11.82 15.63 9.27
C THR A 278 -10.59 16.15 10.01
N TYR A 279 -9.45 16.25 9.32
CA TYR A 279 -8.23 16.81 9.90
C TYR A 279 -8.43 18.21 10.47
N ARG A 280 -9.13 19.09 9.75
CA ARG A 280 -9.28 20.50 10.11
C ARG A 280 -10.31 20.70 11.22
N ASP A 281 -11.49 20.09 11.06
CA ASP A 281 -12.67 20.47 11.82
C ASP A 281 -13.03 19.45 12.94
N TYR A 282 -12.50 18.22 12.86
CA TYR A 282 -12.88 17.10 13.75
C TYR A 282 -11.65 16.47 14.41
N LYS A 283 -10.96 17.25 15.24
CA LYS A 283 -9.70 16.86 15.89
C LYS A 283 -9.83 15.62 16.79
N ASP A 284 -10.96 15.44 17.47
CA ASP A 284 -11.20 14.27 18.33
C ASP A 284 -11.36 12.99 17.50
N SER A 285 -12.15 13.04 16.42
CA SER A 285 -12.27 11.93 15.47
C SER A 285 -10.92 11.60 14.83
N TRP A 286 -10.12 12.62 14.49
CA TRP A 286 -8.77 12.44 13.95
C TRP A 286 -7.84 11.69 14.93
N ASP A 287 -7.78 12.11 16.20
CA ASP A 287 -7.03 11.41 17.26
C ASP A 287 -7.52 9.96 17.40
N GLY A 288 -8.84 9.75 17.31
CA GLY A 288 -9.45 8.42 17.28
C GLY A 288 -8.93 7.53 16.15
N ILE A 289 -8.87 8.05 14.91
CA ILE A 289 -8.36 7.31 13.74
C ILE A 289 -6.89 6.94 13.95
N GLN A 290 -6.05 7.90 14.36
CA GLN A 290 -4.62 7.67 14.59
C GLN A 290 -4.40 6.59 15.65
N ARG A 291 -5.09 6.70 16.79
CA ARG A 291 -4.99 5.73 17.89
C ARG A 291 -5.45 4.34 17.46
N ARG A 292 -6.58 4.21 16.76
CA ARG A 292 -7.07 2.92 16.26
C ARG A 292 -6.06 2.25 15.34
N GLY A 293 -5.41 3.02 14.45
CA GLY A 293 -4.33 2.54 13.60
C GLY A 293 -3.12 2.03 14.39
N MET A 294 -2.65 2.83 15.36
CA MET A 294 -1.48 2.46 16.18
C MET A 294 -1.71 1.26 17.10
N MET A 295 -2.96 0.94 17.41
CA MET A 295 -3.34 -0.21 18.25
C MET A 295 -3.54 -1.51 17.47
N GLN A 296 -3.46 -1.49 16.13
CA GLN A 296 -3.58 -2.71 15.33
C GLN A 296 -2.36 -3.63 15.56
N ASP A 297 -2.59 -4.94 15.60
CA ASP A 297 -1.51 -5.92 15.50
C ASP A 297 -1.20 -6.16 14.02
N LEU A 298 -0.11 -5.53 13.55
CA LEU A 298 0.35 -5.58 12.17
C LEU A 298 1.67 -6.37 12.05
N SER A 299 2.00 -7.17 13.06
CA SER A 299 3.25 -7.91 13.15
C SER A 299 3.30 -9.12 12.20
N TRP A 300 4.51 -9.59 11.90
CA TRP A 300 4.70 -10.88 11.24
C TRP A 300 4.21 -12.06 12.06
N ASP A 301 4.19 -11.98 13.40
CA ASP A 301 3.70 -13.05 14.25
C ASP A 301 2.21 -13.30 14.02
N HIS A 302 1.41 -12.23 13.87
CA HIS A 302 0.00 -12.35 13.51
C HIS A 302 -0.19 -12.99 12.12
N ALA A 303 0.55 -12.52 11.12
CA ALA A 303 0.50 -13.10 9.78
C ALA A 303 0.92 -14.58 9.78
N ALA A 304 1.98 -14.93 10.52
CA ALA A 304 2.50 -16.28 10.63
C ALA A 304 1.48 -17.27 11.19
N GLN A 305 0.68 -16.87 12.18
CA GLN A 305 -0.42 -17.69 12.71
C GLN A 305 -1.42 -18.07 11.61
N LEU A 306 -1.77 -17.13 10.72
CA LEU A 306 -2.66 -17.41 9.58
C LEU A 306 -2.01 -18.38 8.57
N TYR A 307 -0.69 -18.29 8.36
CA TYR A 307 0.03 -19.27 7.55
C TYR A 307 0.03 -20.65 8.22
N GLU A 308 0.23 -20.74 9.53
CA GLU A 308 0.17 -22.01 10.28
C GLU A 308 -1.18 -22.70 10.11
N GLU A 309 -2.29 -21.95 10.18
CA GLU A 309 -3.63 -22.49 9.93
C GLU A 309 -3.75 -23.13 8.54
N VAL A 310 -3.21 -22.48 7.50
CA VAL A 310 -3.20 -23.03 6.13
C VAL A 310 -2.36 -24.30 6.05
N LEU A 311 -1.20 -24.34 6.68
CA LEU A 311 -0.31 -25.52 6.70
C LEU A 311 -0.96 -26.69 7.43
N VAL A 312 -1.63 -26.43 8.56
CA VAL A 312 -2.41 -27.45 9.30
C VAL A 312 -3.57 -27.95 8.43
N ALA A 313 -4.29 -27.05 7.75
CA ALA A 313 -5.38 -27.45 6.86
C ALA A 313 -4.87 -28.30 5.68
N ALA A 314 -3.70 -27.99 5.12
CA ALA A 314 -3.07 -28.80 4.07
C ALA A 314 -2.74 -30.23 4.55
N LYS A 315 -2.31 -30.37 5.82
CA LYS A 315 -1.92 -31.66 6.39
C LYS A 315 -3.12 -32.58 6.69
N TYR A 316 -4.27 -32.02 7.05
CA TYR A 316 -5.39 -32.80 7.61
C TYR A 316 -6.70 -32.72 6.82
N GLN A 317 -6.84 -31.80 5.86
CA GLN A 317 -8.08 -31.60 5.09
C GLN A 317 -7.77 -31.68 3.59
N TRP A 318 -8.29 -32.74 2.96
CA TRP A 318 -8.09 -33.17 1.58
C TRP A 318 -9.46 -33.26 0.90
#